data_AF-A0AAV3UJ83-F1
#
_entry.id   AF-A0AAV3UJ83-F1
#
_cell.length_a   1.000
_cell.length_b   1.000
_cell.length_c   1.000
_cell.angle_alpha   90.00
_cell.angle_beta   90.00
_cell.angle_gamma   90.00
#
_symmetry.space_group_name_H-M   'P 1'
#
loop_
_entity.id
_entity.type
_entity.pdbx_description
1 polymer ?
#
loop_
_entity_poly.entity_id
_entity_poly.type
_entity_poly.pdbx_seq_one_letter_code
_entity_poly.pdbx_strand_id
1 'polypeptide(L)' 'MDKPLWVREHSCQACGFEAVRDANAAYNILSRGITKRLGAGCSELTPVETALPTDTVVSAKRVIESGSPVLNARSA' A
#
# COMPACT_ATOMS: atom_id res chain seq x y z
N MET A 1 -20.59 -22.12 -1.46
CA MET A 1 -19.35 -21.70 -2.17
C MET A 1 -18.30 -22.69 -1.72
N ASP A 2 -18.38 -23.90 -2.27
CA ASP A 2 -17.73 -25.11 -1.71
C ASP A 2 -16.59 -25.54 -2.62
N LYS A 3 -15.72 -24.59 -2.94
CA LYS A 3 -14.53 -24.89 -3.73
C LYS A 3 -13.31 -24.96 -2.80
N PRO A 4 -12.45 -25.97 -2.95
CA PRO A 4 -11.25 -26.07 -2.16
C PRO A 4 -10.28 -24.89 -2.35
N LEU A 5 -9.50 -24.58 -1.32
CA LEU A 5 -8.55 -23.46 -1.34
C LEU A 5 -7.47 -23.57 -2.43
N TRP A 6 -7.16 -24.77 -2.89
CA TRP A 6 -6.18 -25.01 -3.97
C TRP A 6 -6.70 -24.71 -5.38
N VAL A 7 -8.01 -24.56 -5.57
CA VAL A 7 -8.55 -24.19 -6.88
C VAL A 7 -8.24 -22.71 -7.12
N ARG A 8 -7.43 -22.42 -8.15
CA ARG A 8 -6.97 -21.05 -8.44
C ARG A 8 -7.87 -20.27 -9.39
N GLU A 9 -8.90 -20.85 -9.96
CA GLU A 9 -9.82 -20.14 -10.86
C GLU A 9 -10.71 -19.12 -10.11
N HIS A 10 -11.18 -18.12 -10.80
CA HIS A 10 -12.15 -17.15 -10.34
C HIS A 10 -13.21 -17.05 -11.43
N SER A 11 -14.47 -17.23 -11.05
CA SER A 11 -15.62 -16.99 -11.90
C SER A 11 -16.58 -16.10 -11.12
N CYS A 12 -16.88 -14.92 -11.65
CA CYS A 12 -17.77 -13.96 -11.02
C CYS A 12 -19.22 -14.30 -11.41
N GLN A 13 -20.02 -14.72 -10.43
CA GLN A 13 -21.42 -15.10 -10.65
C GLN A 13 -22.32 -13.92 -11.08
N ALA A 14 -21.88 -12.68 -10.85
CA ALA A 14 -22.66 -11.49 -11.19
C ALA A 14 -22.46 -11.03 -12.65
N CYS A 15 -21.25 -11.20 -13.20
CA CYS A 15 -20.91 -10.67 -14.53
C CYS A 15 -20.28 -11.69 -15.49
N GLY A 16 -20.10 -12.95 -15.05
CA GLY A 16 -19.50 -14.00 -15.87
C GLY A 16 -18.00 -13.84 -16.11
N PHE A 17 -17.31 -12.93 -15.41
CA PHE A 17 -15.87 -12.74 -15.57
C PHE A 17 -15.08 -13.93 -15.05
N GLU A 18 -14.17 -14.45 -15.87
CA GLU A 18 -13.32 -15.60 -15.53
C GLU A 18 -11.83 -15.23 -15.59
N ALA A 19 -11.08 -15.60 -14.56
CA ALA A 19 -9.64 -15.40 -14.46
C ALA A 19 -9.04 -16.35 -13.43
N VAL A 20 -7.72 -16.33 -13.22
CA VAL A 20 -7.16 -16.87 -11.97
C VAL A 20 -7.38 -15.89 -10.81
N ARG A 21 -7.48 -16.37 -9.57
CA ARG A 21 -7.74 -15.56 -8.36
C ARG A 21 -6.74 -14.42 -8.21
N ASP A 22 -5.46 -14.68 -8.49
CA ASP A 22 -4.39 -13.70 -8.34
C ASP A 22 -4.51 -12.59 -9.39
N ALA A 23 -4.89 -12.95 -10.62
CA ALA A 23 -5.18 -11.97 -11.68
C ALA A 23 -6.42 -11.15 -11.35
N ASN A 24 -7.50 -11.77 -10.86
CA ASN A 24 -8.70 -11.05 -10.41
C ASN A 24 -8.36 -10.08 -9.24
N ALA A 25 -7.53 -10.51 -8.30
CA ALA A 25 -7.06 -9.65 -7.21
C ALA A 25 -6.27 -8.45 -7.76
N ALA A 26 -5.34 -8.68 -8.70
CA ALA A 26 -4.58 -7.61 -9.35
C ALA A 26 -5.50 -6.62 -10.10
N TYR A 27 -6.50 -7.10 -10.84
CA TYR A 27 -7.48 -6.25 -11.50
C TYR A 27 -8.31 -5.42 -10.52
N ASN A 28 -8.73 -6.01 -9.39
CA ASN A 28 -9.45 -5.28 -8.35
C ASN A 28 -8.60 -4.17 -7.73
N ILE A 29 -7.31 -4.43 -7.47
CA ILE A 29 -6.37 -3.42 -6.95
C ILE A 29 -6.17 -2.32 -7.98
N LEU A 30 -5.88 -2.67 -9.24
CA LEU A 30 -5.69 -1.70 -10.33
C LEU A 30 -6.92 -0.82 -10.54
N SER A 31 -8.09 -1.42 -10.66
CA SER A 31 -9.35 -0.71 -10.87
C SER A 31 -9.65 0.24 -9.71
N ARG A 32 -9.41 -0.19 -8.47
CA ARG A 32 -9.54 0.68 -7.28
C ARG A 32 -8.50 1.80 -7.27
N GLY A 33 -7.26 1.50 -7.64
CA GLY A 33 -6.19 2.50 -7.77
C GLY A 33 -6.54 3.59 -8.78
N ILE A 34 -7.06 3.22 -9.95
CA ILE A 34 -7.49 4.18 -10.98
C ILE A 34 -8.74 4.94 -10.55
N THR A 35 -9.80 4.22 -10.14
CA THR A 35 -11.12 4.80 -9.88
C THR A 35 -11.16 5.64 -8.61
N LYS A 36 -10.50 5.17 -7.55
CA LYS A 36 -10.51 5.82 -6.24
C LYS A 36 -9.22 6.60 -5.95
N ARG A 37 -8.28 6.65 -6.91
CA ARG A 37 -6.94 7.25 -6.73
C ARG A 37 -6.20 6.72 -5.49
N LEU A 38 -6.48 5.47 -5.11
CA LEU A 38 -5.84 4.83 -3.94
C LEU A 38 -4.39 4.48 -4.28
N GLY A 39 -3.46 4.81 -3.37
CA GLY A 39 -2.03 4.53 -3.54
C GLY A 39 -1.28 5.48 -4.47
N ALA A 40 -1.96 6.47 -5.06
CA ALA A 40 -1.33 7.57 -5.80
C ALA A 40 -0.81 8.70 -4.89
N GLY A 41 -0.84 8.50 -3.56
CA GLY A 41 -0.29 9.44 -2.60
C GLY A 41 1.21 9.55 -2.82
N CYS A 42 1.65 10.62 -3.49
CA CYS A 42 2.98 11.17 -3.23
C CYS A 42 3.07 11.39 -1.71
N SER A 43 4.23 11.11 -1.10
CA SER A 43 4.44 11.45 0.31
C SER A 43 3.99 12.90 0.52
N GLU A 44 2.92 13.10 1.31
CA GLU A 44 2.38 14.42 1.65
C GLU A 44 3.41 15.27 2.41
N LEU A 45 4.50 14.64 2.84
CA LEU A 45 5.61 15.25 3.54
C LEU A 45 6.85 15.24 2.65
N THR A 46 7.51 16.39 2.57
CA THR A 46 8.91 16.48 2.15
C THR A 46 9.70 15.44 2.96
N PRO A 47 10.43 14.51 2.32
CA PRO A 47 11.32 13.62 3.04
C PRO A 47 12.23 14.46 3.94
N VAL A 48 12.40 14.05 5.20
CA VAL A 48 13.45 14.64 6.04
C VAL A 48 14.78 14.34 5.35
N GLU A 49 15.40 15.36 4.76
CA GLU A 49 16.76 15.26 4.25
C GLU A 49 17.71 15.21 5.43
N THR A 50 18.19 14.01 5.77
CA THR A 50 19.34 13.86 6.66
C THR A 50 20.62 13.89 5.83
N ALA A 51 21.28 15.04 5.80
CA ALA A 51 22.66 15.16 5.35
C ALA A 51 23.60 15.16 6.56
N LEU A 52 24.55 14.21 6.58
CA LEU A 52 25.71 14.24 7.48
C LEU A 52 26.98 14.38 6.62
N PRO A 53 27.98 15.18 7.04
CA PRO A 53 29.25 15.26 6.34
C PRO A 53 29.91 13.89 6.25
N THR A 54 30.42 13.53 5.08
CA THR A 54 30.91 12.17 4.77
C THR A 54 32.10 11.71 5.63
N ASP A 55 32.86 12.62 6.26
CA ASP A 55 34.17 12.27 6.85
C ASP A 55 34.49 12.90 8.22
N THR A 56 33.57 12.84 9.20
CA THR A 56 33.92 13.24 10.59
C THR A 56 33.48 12.22 11.63
N VAL A 57 34.39 11.89 12.56
CA VAL A 57 34.05 11.14 13.78
C VAL A 57 33.16 12.02 14.64
N VAL A 58 31.86 11.72 14.67
CA VAL A 58 30.85 12.47 15.44
C VAL A 58 30.34 11.65 16.62
N SER A 59 30.07 12.34 17.73
CA SER A 59 29.42 11.73 18.90
C SER A 59 27.97 11.35 18.58
N ALA A 60 27.50 10.22 19.11
CA ALA A 60 26.14 9.74 18.88
C ALA A 60 25.11 10.78 19.34
N LYS A 61 24.17 11.15 18.47
CA LYS A 61 23.02 12.00 18.80
C LYS A 61 21.75 11.16 18.90
N ARG A 62 20.87 11.55 19.84
CA ARG A 62 19.54 10.95 19.99
C ARG A 62 18.67 11.34 18.79
N VAL A 63 18.07 10.34 18.14
CA VAL A 63 17.06 10.54 17.10
C VAL A 63 15.72 10.88 17.76
N ILE A 64 15.02 11.88 17.23
CA ILE A 64 13.62 12.17 17.58
C ILE A 64 12.79 11.76 16.38
N GLU A 65 11.95 10.75 16.55
CA GLU A 65 11.05 10.31 15.49
C GLU A 65 10.00 11.40 15.22
N SER A 66 9.80 11.73 13.95
CA SER A 66 8.86 12.78 13.51
C SER A 66 7.38 12.41 13.71
N GLY A 67 7.10 11.19 14.21
CA GLY A 67 5.78 10.59 14.23
C GLY A 67 5.33 10.14 12.83
N SER A 68 4.45 9.16 12.78
CA SER A 68 3.81 8.74 11.52
C SER A 68 2.50 9.52 11.33
N PRO A 69 2.20 10.04 10.13
CA PRO A 69 0.92 10.66 9.82
C PRO A 69 -0.13 9.57 9.63
N VAL A 70 -0.37 8.72 10.63
CA VAL A 70 -1.50 7.80 10.59
C VAL A 70 -2.75 8.66 10.83
N LEU A 71 -3.52 8.88 9.76
CA LEU A 71 -4.80 9.57 9.81
C LEU A 71 -5.70 8.89 10.84
N ASN A 72 -6.00 9.59 11.94
CA ASN A 72 -7.07 9.22 12.85
C ASN A 72 -8.43 9.49 12.20
N ALA A 73 -8.82 8.67 11.23
CA ALA A 73 -10.20 8.58 10.83
C ALA A 73 -10.89 7.52 11.71
N ARG A 74 -11.43 7.95 12.85
CA ARG A 74 -12.54 7.20 13.47
C ARG A 74 -13.67 7.18 12.45
N SER A 75 -13.89 6.04 11.81
CA SER A 75 -15.15 5.80 11.10
C SER A 75 -16.23 5.64 12.16
N ALA A 76 -17.21 6.53 12.16
CA ALA A 76 -18.43 6.43 12.95
C ALA A 76 -19.34 5.32 12.41
#